data_AF-A0A3D4ZM13-F1
#
_entry.id   AF-A0A3D4ZM13-F1
#
_cell.length_a   1.000
_cell.length_b   1.000
_cell.length_c   1.000
_cell.angle_alpha   90.00
_cell.angle_beta   90.00
_cell.angle_gamma   90.00
#
_symmetry.space_group_name_H-M   'P 1'
#
loop_
_entity.id
_entity.type
_entity.pdbx_description
1 polymer ?
#
loop_
_entity_poly.entity_id
_entity_poly.type
_entity_poly.pdbx_seq_one_letter_code
_entity_poly.pdbx_strand_id
1 'polypeptide(L)'
;MELTSRICEKLAEQTAQKLFESRYENASAQPRRYLETVRGFEKAFGLEREAALFSSPGRCEIIGNHTDHQMGRAIAAAVTLDMAAAASPNGTHTIRVVSEGYSVSVVELDDLAPRIREAGTPSALIRGVAAGLTRLGFSPAGFDAYVSSQLPSGAGLSSSAAFECLIGSILNLFFCG
;
A
#
# COMPACT_ATOMS: atom_id res chain seq x y z
N MET A 1 -10.48 10.06 -6.30
CA MET A 1 -10.21 9.00 -7.29
C MET A 1 -10.35 9.59 -8.68
N GLU A 2 -9.72 9.01 -9.69
CA GLU A 2 -9.83 9.42 -11.09
C GLU A 2 -9.76 8.19 -11.99
N LEU A 3 -10.30 8.30 -13.21
CA LEU A 3 -10.17 7.25 -14.23
C LEU A 3 -8.69 6.93 -14.48
N THR A 4 -8.33 5.65 -14.59
CA THR A 4 -6.92 5.23 -14.77
C THR A 4 -6.27 5.88 -15.99
N SER A 5 -7.01 6.10 -17.09
CA SER A 5 -6.51 6.82 -18.27
C SER A 5 -6.12 8.26 -17.95
N ARG A 6 -6.96 8.98 -17.18
CA ARG A 6 -6.68 10.35 -16.74
C ARG A 6 -5.51 10.41 -15.74
N ILE A 7 -5.36 9.41 -14.88
CA ILE A 7 -4.18 9.28 -14.02
C ILE A 7 -2.92 9.13 -14.87
N CYS A 8 -2.95 8.28 -15.91
CA CYS A 8 -1.83 8.10 -16.82
C CYS A 8 -1.46 9.40 -17.55
N GLU A 9 -2.44 10.16 -18.03
CA GLU A 9 -2.23 11.47 -18.66
C GLU A 9 -1.53 12.44 -17.71
N LYS A 10 -2.05 12.58 -16.48
CA LYS A 10 -1.45 13.45 -15.46
C LYS A 10 -0.04 13.07 -15.09
N LEU A 11 0.26 11.76 -15.00
CA LEU A 11 1.61 11.28 -14.72
C LEU A 11 2.60 11.60 -15.84
N ALA A 12 2.13 11.80 -17.07
CA ALA A 12 2.95 12.23 -18.20
C ALA A 12 3.18 13.75 -18.26
N GLU A 13 2.40 14.55 -17.50
CA GLU A 13 2.55 16.00 -17.46
C GLU A 13 3.77 16.46 -16.65
N GLN A 14 4.36 17.58 -17.05
CA GLN A 14 5.50 18.18 -16.35
C GLN A 14 5.18 18.60 -14.90
N THR A 15 3.89 18.80 -14.57
CA THR A 15 3.46 19.11 -13.21
C THR A 15 3.67 17.91 -12.27
N ALA A 16 3.45 16.68 -12.73
CA ALA A 16 3.71 15.48 -11.94
C ALA A 16 5.21 15.32 -11.64
N GLN A 17 6.07 15.67 -12.60
CA GLN A 17 7.53 15.67 -12.40
C GLN A 17 7.96 16.50 -11.18
N LYS A 18 7.44 17.74 -11.07
CA LYS A 18 7.72 18.64 -9.93
C LYS A 18 7.24 18.07 -8.59
N LEU A 19 6.12 17.34 -8.59
CA LEU A 19 5.59 16.70 -7.39
C LEU A 19 6.54 15.62 -6.85
N PHE A 20 7.18 14.88 -7.75
CA PHE A 20 8.15 13.84 -7.40
C PHE A 20 9.51 14.43 -6.99
N GLU A 21 9.94 15.52 -7.62
CA GLU A 21 11.19 16.24 -7.26
C GLU A 21 11.19 16.71 -5.81
N SER A 22 10.03 17.10 -5.27
CA SER A 22 9.93 17.51 -3.88
C SER A 22 9.86 16.35 -2.86
N ARG A 23 9.79 15.10 -3.32
CA ARG A 23 9.49 13.92 -2.47
C ARG A 23 10.49 12.77 -2.59
N TYR A 24 11.18 12.66 -3.72
CA TYR A 24 12.07 11.55 -4.02
C TYR A 24 13.43 12.06 -4.49
N GLU A 25 14.50 11.42 -4.01
CA GLU A 25 15.87 11.68 -4.49
C GLU A 25 16.02 11.33 -5.98
N ASN A 26 15.40 10.22 -6.41
CA ASN A 26 15.37 9.79 -7.82
C ASN A 26 14.03 10.13 -8.48
N ALA A 27 13.69 11.41 -8.53
CA ALA A 27 12.41 11.89 -9.02
C ALA A 27 12.14 11.59 -10.50
N SER A 28 13.17 11.55 -11.34
CA SER A 28 13.03 11.30 -12.79
C SER A 28 12.51 9.89 -13.11
N ALA A 29 12.73 8.91 -12.23
CA ALA A 29 12.23 7.55 -12.42
C ALA A 29 10.79 7.35 -11.92
N GLN A 30 10.27 8.24 -11.06
CA GLN A 30 8.99 8.02 -10.37
C GLN A 30 7.76 8.09 -11.28
N PRO A 31 7.62 9.04 -12.23
CA PRO A 31 6.46 9.06 -13.11
C PRO A 31 6.27 7.75 -13.87
N ARG A 32 7.38 7.19 -14.37
CA ARG A 32 7.38 5.90 -15.07
C ARG A 32 6.93 4.77 -14.16
N ARG A 33 7.46 4.69 -12.94
CA ARG A 33 7.08 3.67 -11.96
C ARG A 33 5.60 3.74 -11.60
N TYR A 34 5.07 4.94 -11.34
CA TYR A 34 3.65 5.11 -11.03
C TYR A 34 2.77 4.77 -12.26
N LEU A 35 3.22 5.09 -13.47
CA LEU A 35 2.56 4.68 -14.71
C LEU A 35 2.52 3.15 -14.85
N GLU A 36 3.65 2.48 -14.59
CA GLU A 36 3.74 1.01 -14.58
C GLU A 36 2.85 0.39 -13.48
N THR A 37 2.72 1.05 -12.33
CA THR A 37 1.81 0.65 -11.24
C THR A 37 0.34 0.71 -11.69
N VAL A 38 -0.08 1.80 -12.35
CA VAL A 38 -1.44 1.93 -12.90
C VAL A 38 -1.71 0.89 -13.98
N ARG A 39 -0.74 0.64 -14.88
CA ARG A 39 -0.87 -0.39 -15.91
C ARG A 39 -0.95 -1.80 -15.32
N GLY A 40 -0.20 -2.06 -14.26
CA GLY A 40 -0.30 -3.31 -13.49
C GLY A 40 -1.69 -3.51 -12.89
N PHE A 41 -2.26 -2.44 -12.32
CA PHE A 41 -3.64 -2.44 -11.84
C PHE A 41 -4.65 -2.73 -12.95
N GLU A 42 -4.56 -2.03 -14.08
CA GLU A 42 -5.44 -2.25 -15.24
C GLU A 42 -5.37 -3.69 -15.76
N LYS A 43 -4.16 -4.24 -15.83
CA LYS A 43 -3.94 -5.63 -16.26
C LYS A 43 -4.56 -6.63 -15.27
N ALA A 44 -4.51 -6.35 -13.97
CA ALA A 44 -5.01 -7.25 -12.94
C ALA A 44 -6.54 -7.16 -12.75
N PHE A 45 -7.12 -5.97 -12.88
CA PHE A 45 -8.50 -5.68 -12.45
C PHE A 45 -9.40 -5.02 -13.50
N GLY A 46 -8.89 -4.81 -14.72
CA GLY A 46 -9.64 -4.26 -15.85
C GLY A 46 -9.36 -2.78 -16.13
N LEU A 47 -9.69 -2.36 -17.35
CA LEU A 47 -9.60 -0.98 -17.83
C LEU A 47 -10.78 -0.13 -17.34
N GLU A 48 -10.69 1.18 -17.55
CA GLU A 48 -11.77 2.17 -17.28
C GLU A 48 -12.27 2.19 -15.83
N ARG A 49 -11.40 1.80 -14.89
CA ARG A 49 -11.66 1.88 -13.46
C ARG A 49 -11.30 3.27 -12.94
N GLU A 50 -12.03 3.76 -11.95
CA GLU A 50 -11.51 4.85 -11.12
C GLU A 50 -10.55 4.30 -10.07
N ALA A 51 -9.40 4.95 -9.90
CA ALA A 51 -8.42 4.58 -8.90
C ALA A 51 -7.90 5.79 -8.12
N ALA A 52 -7.24 5.53 -7.00
CA ALA A 52 -6.38 6.47 -6.30
C ALA A 52 -4.97 5.88 -6.21
N LEU A 53 -3.97 6.77 -6.22
CA LEU A 53 -2.57 6.42 -6.02
C LEU A 53 -2.19 6.58 -4.55
N PHE A 54 -1.42 5.63 -4.05
CA PHE A 54 -0.95 5.58 -2.67
C PHE A 54 0.55 5.31 -2.63
N SER A 55 1.19 5.76 -1.56
CA SER A 55 2.56 5.36 -1.23
C SER A 55 2.72 5.23 0.27
N SER A 56 3.58 4.29 0.68
CA SER A 56 3.95 4.05 2.06
C SER A 56 5.45 3.74 2.15
N PRO A 57 6.26 4.61 2.81
CA PRO A 57 7.70 4.44 2.88
C PRO A 57 8.08 3.30 3.83
N GLY A 58 9.25 2.69 3.57
CA GLY A 58 9.94 1.93 4.61
C GLY A 58 10.48 2.84 5.69
N ARG A 59 11.07 2.24 6.72
CA ARG A 59 11.74 3.00 7.79
C ARG A 59 13.05 2.36 8.20
N CYS A 60 13.96 3.19 8.67
CA CYS A 60 15.18 2.78 9.33
C CYS A 60 15.12 3.19 10.81
N GLU A 61 15.50 2.28 11.70
CA GLU A 61 15.78 2.64 13.10
C GLU A 61 17.19 3.23 13.19
N ILE A 62 17.30 4.44 13.74
CA ILE A 62 18.57 5.15 13.93
C ILE A 62 19.17 4.77 15.29
N ILE A 63 18.33 4.72 16.33
CA ILE A 63 18.72 4.33 17.69
C ILE A 63 17.52 3.77 18.46
N GLY A 64 17.77 2.88 19.41
CA GLY A 64 16.76 2.31 20.30
C GLY A 64 16.22 0.95 19.87
N ASN A 65 16.95 0.22 19.01
CA ASN A 65 16.58 -1.13 18.60
C ASN A 65 16.43 -2.04 19.83
N HIS A 66 15.41 -2.90 19.81
CA HIS A 66 15.10 -3.82 20.91
C HIS A 66 14.87 -3.14 22.27
N THR A 67 14.42 -1.88 22.29
CA THR A 67 14.00 -1.22 23.54
C THR A 67 12.48 -1.09 23.67
N ASP A 68 11.77 -1.35 22.58
CA ASP A 68 10.31 -1.30 22.45
C ASP A 68 9.58 -2.16 23.49
N HIS A 69 10.02 -3.40 23.69
CA HIS A 69 9.47 -4.32 24.69
C HIS A 69 9.86 -3.99 26.14
N GLN A 70 10.71 -2.98 26.34
CA GLN A 70 11.11 -2.47 27.65
C GLN A 70 10.48 -1.10 27.97
N MET A 71 9.47 -0.66 27.19
CA MET A 71 8.94 0.70 27.23
C MET A 71 10.03 1.77 27.03
N GLY A 72 11.08 1.43 26.27
CA GLY A 72 12.16 2.32 25.90
C GLY A 72 11.74 3.33 24.82
N ARG A 73 12.72 4.12 24.37
CA ARG A 73 12.51 5.12 23.32
C ARG A 73 13.33 4.74 22.10
N ALA A 74 12.71 4.88 20.93
CA ALA A 74 13.37 4.71 19.65
C ALA A 74 13.29 5.99 18.84
N ILE A 75 14.31 6.22 18.01
CA ILE A 75 14.29 7.23 16.95
C ILE A 75 14.37 6.46 15.64
N ALA A 76 13.35 6.60 14.82
CA ALA A 76 13.28 6.04 13.48
C ALA A 76 12.94 7.14 12.48
N ALA A 77 13.36 6.94 11.24
CA ALA A 77 13.03 7.82 10.13
C ALA A 77 12.50 7.01 8.95
N ALA A 78 11.53 7.58 8.23
CA ALA A 78 11.12 7.05 6.95
C ALA A 78 12.30 7.15 5.96
N VAL A 79 12.49 6.13 5.13
CA VAL A 79 13.45 6.18 4.03
C VAL A 79 12.75 6.63 2.75
N THR A 80 13.53 6.98 1.73
CA THR A 80 13.01 7.40 0.41
C THR A 80 12.46 6.24 -0.41
N LEU A 81 12.80 4.99 -0.06
CA LEU A 81 12.24 3.78 -0.66
C LEU A 81 10.85 3.48 -0.08
N ASP A 82 9.91 3.15 -0.95
CA ASP A 82 8.51 2.95 -0.58
C ASP A 82 7.85 1.81 -1.36
N MET A 83 6.61 1.53 -0.97
CA MET A 83 5.64 0.78 -1.77
C MET A 83 4.66 1.78 -2.38
N ALA A 84 4.45 1.69 -3.68
CA ALA A 84 3.44 2.48 -4.40
C ALA A 84 2.26 1.56 -4.76
N ALA A 85 1.05 2.10 -4.75
CA ALA A 85 -0.14 1.37 -5.16
C ALA A 85 -1.09 2.19 -6.02
N ALA A 86 -1.79 1.51 -6.91
CA ALA A 86 -3.06 1.98 -7.45
C ALA A 86 -4.16 1.11 -6.84
N ALA A 87 -5.20 1.74 -6.27
CA ALA A 87 -6.30 1.03 -5.64
C ALA A 87 -7.67 1.63 -5.97
N SER A 88 -8.70 0.80 -5.93
CA SER A 88 -10.08 1.15 -6.26
C SER A 88 -11.04 0.33 -5.40
N PRO A 89 -12.10 0.93 -4.81
CA PRO A 89 -13.21 0.16 -4.27
C PRO A 89 -13.75 -0.80 -5.34
N ASN A 90 -14.09 -2.03 -4.94
CA ASN A 90 -14.52 -3.05 -5.89
C ASN A 90 -15.99 -3.45 -5.74
N GLY A 91 -16.71 -2.83 -4.81
CA GLY A 91 -18.14 -3.11 -4.56
C GLY A 91 -18.41 -4.49 -3.98
N THR A 92 -17.38 -5.22 -3.55
CA THR A 92 -17.49 -6.55 -2.93
C THR A 92 -17.18 -6.48 -1.43
N HIS A 93 -17.28 -7.63 -0.77
CA HIS A 93 -16.87 -7.79 0.63
C HIS A 93 -15.48 -8.45 0.76
N THR A 94 -14.64 -8.28 -0.27
CA THR A 94 -13.34 -8.93 -0.40
C THR A 94 -12.26 -7.91 -0.75
N ILE A 95 -11.15 -7.92 -0.01
CA ILE A 95 -9.94 -7.18 -0.37
C ILE A 95 -9.07 -8.07 -1.27
N ARG A 96 -8.68 -7.56 -2.44
CA ARG A 96 -7.81 -8.25 -3.40
C ARG A 96 -6.57 -7.40 -3.68
N VAL A 97 -5.40 -7.92 -3.36
CA VAL A 97 -4.12 -7.21 -3.55
C VAL A 97 -3.20 -8.04 -4.41
N VAL A 98 -2.72 -7.47 -5.51
CA VAL A 98 -1.67 -8.05 -6.36
C VAL A 98 -0.39 -7.27 -6.13
N SER A 99 0.63 -7.92 -5.59
CA SER A 99 1.98 -7.36 -5.57
C SER A 99 2.71 -7.72 -6.85
N GLU A 100 3.46 -6.79 -7.41
CA GLU A 100 4.24 -6.98 -8.64
C GLU A 100 5.14 -8.23 -8.55
N GLY A 101 4.94 -9.16 -9.48
CA GLY A 101 5.68 -10.43 -9.53
C GLY A 101 5.14 -11.54 -8.62
N TYR A 102 4.02 -11.32 -7.90
CA TYR A 102 3.42 -12.29 -6.99
C TYR A 102 1.97 -12.62 -7.36
N SER A 103 1.46 -13.72 -6.79
CA SER A 103 0.04 -14.08 -6.88
C SER A 103 -0.84 -13.15 -6.06
N VAL A 104 -2.11 -13.05 -6.45
CA VAL A 104 -3.11 -12.28 -5.72
C VAL A 104 -3.27 -12.79 -4.28
N SER A 105 -3.33 -11.84 -3.34
CA SER A 105 -3.75 -12.07 -1.95
C SER A 105 -5.21 -11.65 -1.82
N VAL A 106 -6.04 -12.54 -1.28
CA VAL A 106 -7.49 -12.35 -1.17
C VAL A 106 -7.91 -12.51 0.28
N VAL A 107 -8.64 -11.53 0.81
CA VAL A 107 -9.15 -11.53 2.19
C VAL A 107 -10.64 -11.19 2.19
N GLU A 108 -11.46 -12.15 2.57
CA GLU A 108 -12.88 -11.93 2.88
C GLU A 108 -13.03 -11.16 4.20
N LEU A 109 -13.94 -10.20 4.21
CA LEU A 109 -14.19 -9.32 5.36
C LEU A 109 -15.26 -9.84 6.34
N ASP A 110 -15.98 -10.91 5.98
CA ASP A 110 -17.00 -11.54 6.85
C ASP A 110 -16.42 -12.14 8.14
N ASP A 111 -15.17 -12.59 8.08
CA ASP A 111 -14.45 -13.19 9.19
C ASP A 111 -13.01 -12.69 9.21
N LEU A 112 -12.72 -11.84 10.18
CA LEU A 112 -11.40 -11.23 10.37
C LEU A 112 -10.59 -11.90 11.50
N ALA A 113 -11.00 -13.09 11.97
CA ALA A 113 -10.24 -13.83 12.96
C ALA A 113 -8.86 -14.23 12.39
N PRO A 114 -7.77 -14.19 13.20
CA PRO A 114 -6.46 -14.63 12.76
C PRO A 114 -6.45 -16.08 12.26
N ARG A 115 -5.79 -16.33 11.13
CA ARG A 115 -5.70 -17.66 10.51
C ARG A 115 -4.27 -18.16 10.53
N ILE A 116 -4.02 -19.27 11.22
CA ILE A 116 -2.68 -19.87 11.36
C ILE A 116 -2.02 -20.12 9.99
N ARG A 117 -2.79 -20.56 9.00
CA ARG A 117 -2.30 -20.83 7.64
C ARG A 117 -1.84 -19.59 6.88
N GLU A 118 -2.29 -18.41 7.30
CA GLU A 118 -1.90 -17.13 6.68
C GLU A 118 -0.69 -16.50 7.39
N ALA A 119 -0.18 -17.08 8.48
CA ALA A 119 0.91 -16.52 9.24
C ALA A 119 2.14 -16.23 8.34
N GLY A 120 2.65 -14.99 8.42
CA GLY A 120 3.77 -14.54 7.59
C GLY A 120 3.41 -14.19 6.14
N THR A 121 2.14 -14.23 5.74
CA THR A 121 1.68 -13.88 4.39
C THR A 121 1.07 -12.47 4.33
N PRO A 122 1.02 -11.83 3.15
CA PRO A 122 0.32 -10.55 2.98
C PRO A 122 -1.16 -10.61 3.39
N SER A 123 -1.84 -11.75 3.21
CA SER A 123 -3.23 -11.93 3.63
C SER A 123 -3.41 -11.77 5.14
N ALA A 124 -2.48 -12.25 5.96
CA ALA A 124 -2.55 -12.04 7.41
C ALA A 124 -2.40 -10.56 7.79
N LEU A 125 -1.52 -9.82 7.10
CA LEU A 125 -1.34 -8.38 7.32
C LEU A 125 -2.61 -7.61 6.94
N ILE A 126 -3.17 -7.87 5.75
CA ILE A 126 -4.43 -7.26 5.28
C ILE A 126 -5.57 -7.53 6.28
N ARG A 127 -5.71 -8.79 6.71
CA ARG A 127 -6.73 -9.19 7.69
C ARG A 127 -6.54 -8.48 9.02
N GLY A 128 -5.31 -8.39 9.50
CA GLY A 128 -4.96 -7.70 10.74
C GLY A 128 -5.33 -6.22 10.73
N VAL A 129 -5.01 -5.51 9.64
CA VAL A 129 -5.36 -4.10 9.45
C VAL A 129 -6.88 -3.91 9.40
N ALA A 130 -7.60 -4.71 8.60
CA ALA A 130 -9.06 -4.65 8.53
C ALA A 130 -9.72 -4.95 9.88
N ALA A 131 -9.21 -5.95 10.63
CA ALA A 131 -9.67 -6.26 11.98
C ALA A 131 -9.43 -5.09 12.95
N GLY A 132 -8.29 -4.41 12.82
CA GLY A 132 -7.95 -3.21 13.58
C GLY A 132 -8.95 -2.08 13.36
N LEU A 133 -9.25 -1.76 12.10
CA LEU A 133 -10.24 -0.73 11.77
C LEU A 133 -11.64 -1.10 12.25
N THR A 134 -12.03 -2.37 12.15
CA THR A 134 -13.32 -2.86 12.68
C THR A 134 -13.42 -2.64 14.18
N ARG A 135 -12.35 -2.92 14.95
CA ARG A 135 -12.31 -2.65 16.39
C ARG A 135 -12.38 -1.16 16.74
N LEU A 136 -11.96 -0.28 15.84
CA LEU A 136 -12.09 1.17 15.98
C LEU A 136 -13.49 1.70 15.62
N GLY A 137 -14.42 0.82 15.21
CA GLY A 137 -15.81 1.19 14.90
C GLY A 137 -16.06 1.50 13.42
N PHE A 138 -15.06 1.33 12.55
CA PHE A 138 -15.25 1.47 11.10
C PHE A 138 -15.80 0.19 10.48
N SER A 139 -16.47 0.32 9.33
CA SER A 139 -16.98 -0.81 8.55
C SER A 139 -16.24 -0.88 7.21
N PRO A 140 -15.08 -1.56 7.14
CA PRO A 140 -14.32 -1.66 5.90
C PRO A 140 -15.09 -2.43 4.84
N ALA A 141 -14.91 -2.07 3.57
CA ALA A 141 -15.44 -2.82 2.42
C ALA A 141 -14.32 -3.24 1.47
N GLY A 142 -14.66 -4.00 0.43
CA GLY A 142 -13.70 -4.55 -0.52
C GLY A 142 -13.06 -3.49 -1.43
N PHE A 143 -11.78 -3.68 -1.71
CA PHE A 143 -11.04 -2.93 -2.72
C PHE A 143 -10.09 -3.85 -3.49
N ASP A 144 -9.75 -3.41 -4.70
CA ASP A 144 -8.67 -3.96 -5.51
C ASP A 144 -7.45 -3.07 -5.39
N ALA A 145 -6.25 -3.63 -5.24
CA ALA A 145 -5.01 -2.88 -5.29
C ALA A 145 -3.91 -3.62 -6.02
N TYR A 146 -3.12 -2.88 -6.79
CA TYR A 146 -1.86 -3.34 -7.36
C TYR A 146 -0.71 -2.60 -6.70
N VAL A 147 0.29 -3.33 -6.19
CA VAL A 147 1.39 -2.78 -5.39
C VAL A 147 2.73 -3.03 -6.09
N SER A 148 3.54 -1.98 -6.25
CA SER A 148 4.93 -2.05 -6.69
C SER A 148 5.86 -1.56 -5.58
N SER A 149 6.84 -2.39 -5.20
CA SER A 149 7.74 -2.13 -4.07
C SER A 149 9.16 -1.88 -4.53
N GLN A 150 9.77 -0.79 -4.05
CA GLN A 150 11.22 -0.58 -4.12
C GLN A 150 11.94 -0.98 -2.83
N LEU A 151 11.21 -1.45 -1.82
CA LEU A 151 11.79 -1.92 -0.57
C LEU A 151 12.42 -3.31 -0.76
N PRO A 152 13.74 -3.48 -0.56
CA PRO A 152 14.39 -4.77 -0.65
C PRO A 152 13.90 -5.72 0.45
N SER A 153 13.58 -6.95 0.05
CA SER A 153 13.21 -8.00 0.99
C SER A 153 14.35 -8.31 1.94
N GLY A 154 14.06 -8.42 3.25
CA GLY A 154 15.04 -8.81 4.26
C GLY A 154 16.06 -7.73 4.66
N ALA A 155 15.96 -6.50 4.15
CA ALA A 155 16.94 -5.44 4.44
C ALA A 155 16.74 -4.72 5.79
N GLY A 156 15.83 -5.20 6.64
CA GLY A 156 15.50 -4.53 7.92
C GLY A 156 14.77 -3.19 7.76
N LEU A 157 14.32 -2.84 6.56
CA LEU A 157 13.61 -1.58 6.26
C LEU A 157 12.10 -1.61 6.58
N SER A 158 11.66 -2.61 7.34
CA SER A 158 10.26 -2.77 7.78
C SER A 158 9.24 -2.84 6.65
N SER A 159 9.49 -3.68 5.64
CA SER A 159 8.58 -3.85 4.50
C SER A 159 7.17 -4.30 4.89
N SER A 160 7.01 -5.09 5.96
CA SER A 160 5.68 -5.47 6.48
C SER A 160 4.91 -4.27 7.03
N ALA A 161 5.56 -3.41 7.82
CA ALA A 161 4.95 -2.20 8.37
C ALA A 161 4.60 -1.20 7.27
N ALA A 162 5.46 -1.04 6.25
CA ALA A 162 5.16 -0.23 5.08
C ALA A 162 3.90 -0.76 4.35
N PHE A 163 3.80 -2.08 4.16
CA PHE A 163 2.63 -2.71 3.56
C PHE A 163 1.36 -2.52 4.41
N GLU A 164 1.42 -2.72 5.72
CA GLU A 164 0.29 -2.49 6.64
C GLU A 164 -0.18 -1.04 6.61
N CYS A 165 0.76 -0.07 6.66
CA CYS A 165 0.46 1.35 6.53
C CYS A 165 -0.17 1.70 5.16
N LEU A 166 0.27 1.05 4.08
CA LEU A 166 -0.30 1.23 2.75
C LEU A 166 -1.76 0.76 2.71
N ILE A 167 -2.02 -0.45 3.21
CA ILE A 167 -3.37 -1.01 3.29
C ILE A 167 -4.26 -0.15 4.20
N GLY A 168 -3.75 0.28 5.35
CA GLY A 168 -4.45 1.18 6.27
C GLY A 168 -4.79 2.52 5.61
N SER A 169 -3.88 3.10 4.83
CA SER A 169 -4.12 4.35 4.11
C SER A 169 -5.19 4.20 3.02
N ILE A 170 -5.19 3.07 2.31
CA ILE A 170 -6.22 2.75 1.31
C ILE A 170 -7.59 2.64 1.99
N LEU A 171 -7.69 1.84 3.05
CA LEU A 171 -8.93 1.66 3.80
C LEU A 171 -9.40 2.98 4.41
N ASN A 172 -8.50 3.81 4.92
CA ASN A 172 -8.85 5.10 5.49
C ASN A 172 -9.50 6.00 4.44
N LEU A 173 -8.83 6.20 3.31
CA LEU A 173 -9.32 7.08 2.24
C LEU A 173 -10.69 6.61 1.71
N PHE A 174 -10.91 5.29 1.62
CA PHE A 174 -12.12 4.75 1.03
C PHE A 174 -13.28 4.60 2.01
N PHE A 175 -13.02 4.34 3.30
CA PHE A 175 -14.05 3.84 4.23
C PHE A 175 -14.03 4.47 5.63
N CYS A 176 -13.08 5.36 5.95
CA CYS A 176 -12.99 5.95 7.30
C CYS A 176 -13.23 7.46 7.35
N GLY A 177 -13.18 8.17 6.22
CA GLY A 177 -13.25 9.64 6.17
C GLY A 177 -11.94 10.31 6.55
#